data_AF-A0A178EFL4-F1
#
_entry.id   AF-A0A178EFL4-F1
#
_cell.length_a   1.000
_cell.length_b   1.000
_cell.length_c   1.000
_cell.angle_alpha   90.00
_cell.angle_beta   90.00
_cell.angle_gamma   90.00
#
_symmetry.space_group_name_H-M   'P 1'
#
loop_
_entity.id
_entity.type
_entity.pdbx_description
1 polymer ?
#
loop_
_entity_poly.entity_id
_entity_poly.type
_entity_poly.pdbx_seq_one_letter_code
_entity_poly.pdbx_strand_id
1 'polypeptide(L)'
;MAKSDNDGEFAFNLFTDIAPLLALLGDQFARQFTSESLTWVDHLISAMVPLGILGYVTGAIRVQGPRLAKSSIGRGRENRALAEIELMSSTSNEVCELFNGKSIIRVMGKPMIAQILMYPIEYEALKKKYEEEDQERLKLSTSNDRVGSIISSEKHKSTTDRSCGIHTFETALSLSDSRARLLRVEEYQSQSHQIIRRFLSRLTRRYSFEDGLQSKNIVRSLGPPNLQLGLSSDQFQKGFPRKGHEIFLAAVVAVLLQASLIAIATLTVYHESTKRAVSFDAEKYGYSCYITGSIILSIGVGVCSFAVERNTVEYDWKVLARIKSGGESAPGAISISTENTDVADAPRLLWLQRTQVVNDQAFGGFAILAGPKHHIITSSRIEDTTSLLDPTYCSKSAGVKAYNEQPVSFFHSHFP
;
A
#
# COMPACT_ATOMS: atom_id res chain seq x y z
N MET A 1 -48.30 28.74 -13.18
CA MET A 1 -48.49 27.83 -12.03
C MET A 1 -48.37 26.37 -12.46
N ALA A 2 -49.12 25.86 -13.44
CA ALA A 2 -49.07 24.43 -13.82
C ALA A 2 -47.75 23.91 -14.47
N LYS A 3 -46.85 24.78 -14.93
CA LYS A 3 -45.61 24.34 -15.64
C LYS A 3 -44.42 24.11 -14.70
N SER A 4 -44.30 24.89 -13.61
CA SER A 4 -43.21 24.77 -12.63
C SER A 4 -43.38 23.55 -11.73
N ASP A 5 -44.61 23.21 -11.36
CA ASP A 5 -44.90 22.01 -10.55
C ASP A 5 -44.51 20.73 -11.30
N ASN A 6 -44.75 20.72 -12.62
CA ASN A 6 -44.42 19.59 -13.49
C ASN A 6 -42.90 19.39 -13.66
N ASP A 7 -42.12 20.48 -13.72
CA ASP A 7 -40.66 20.40 -13.86
C ASP A 7 -39.98 19.94 -12.56
N GLY A 8 -40.50 20.36 -11.40
CA GLY A 8 -40.04 19.89 -10.09
C GLY A 8 -40.40 18.43 -9.83
N GLU A 9 -41.64 18.04 -10.12
CA GLU A 9 -42.11 16.65 -10.01
C GLU A 9 -41.34 15.73 -10.97
N PHE A 10 -41.06 16.18 -12.19
CA PHE A 10 -40.18 15.47 -13.13
C PHE A 10 -38.77 15.29 -12.57
N ALA A 11 -38.16 16.32 -11.98
CA ALA A 11 -36.82 16.21 -11.39
C ALA A 11 -36.78 15.25 -10.19
N PHE A 12 -37.80 15.25 -9.32
CA PHE A 12 -37.89 14.32 -8.20
C PHE A 12 -38.15 12.88 -8.64
N ASN A 13 -39.01 12.68 -9.64
CA ASN A 13 -39.25 11.36 -10.22
C ASN A 13 -37.99 10.82 -10.90
N LEU A 14 -37.30 11.65 -11.70
CA LEU A 14 -36.02 11.30 -12.31
C LEU A 14 -34.96 10.97 -11.26
N PHE A 15 -34.84 11.77 -10.19
CA PHE A 15 -33.89 11.50 -9.11
C PHE A 15 -34.18 10.19 -8.39
N THR A 16 -35.47 9.90 -8.15
CA THR A 16 -35.91 8.65 -7.52
C THR A 16 -35.64 7.44 -8.43
N ASP A 17 -35.82 7.60 -9.74
CA ASP A 17 -35.57 6.56 -10.73
C ASP A 17 -34.07 6.25 -10.91
N ILE A 18 -33.19 7.26 -10.79
CA ILE A 18 -31.73 7.07 -10.88
C ILE A 18 -31.06 6.73 -9.54
N ALA A 19 -31.73 6.97 -8.40
CA ALA A 19 -31.17 6.75 -7.07
C ALA A 19 -30.65 5.32 -6.85
N PRO A 20 -31.33 4.24 -7.32
CA PRO A 20 -30.78 2.89 -7.23
C PRO A 20 -29.48 2.69 -8.01
N LEU A 21 -29.35 3.32 -9.18
CA LEU A 21 -28.13 3.26 -10.00
C LEU A 21 -26.99 4.03 -9.35
N LEU A 22 -27.27 5.23 -8.83
CA LEU A 22 -26.29 6.03 -8.09
C LEU A 22 -25.82 5.30 -6.82
N ALA A 23 -26.71 4.58 -6.14
CA ALA A 23 -26.38 3.76 -4.98
C ALA A 23 -25.47 2.58 -5.36
N LEU A 24 -25.78 1.87 -6.46
CA LEU A 24 -24.98 0.74 -6.94
C LEU A 24 -23.58 1.16 -7.40
N LEU A 25 -23.51 2.24 -8.18
CA LEU A 25 -22.26 2.84 -8.65
C LEU A 25 -21.43 3.35 -7.47
N GLY A 26 -22.11 3.97 -6.49
CA GLY A 26 -21.49 4.44 -5.27
C GLY A 26 -20.85 3.31 -4.46
N ASP A 27 -21.51 2.15 -4.31
CA ASP A 27 -20.96 1.03 -3.53
C ASP A 27 -19.67 0.46 -4.15
N GLN A 28 -19.63 0.32 -5.47
CA GLN A 28 -18.39 -0.12 -6.16
C GLN A 28 -17.27 0.92 -6.02
N PHE A 29 -17.62 2.19 -6.18
CA PHE A 29 -16.67 3.29 -5.98
C PHE A 29 -16.11 3.28 -4.55
N ALA A 30 -16.98 3.19 -3.54
CA ALA A 30 -16.59 3.19 -2.14
C ALA A 30 -15.63 2.03 -1.83
N ARG A 31 -15.94 0.81 -2.26
CA ARG A 31 -15.08 -0.38 -2.06
C ARG A 31 -13.71 -0.23 -2.70
N GLN A 32 -13.70 0.13 -3.99
CA GLN A 32 -12.45 0.35 -4.73
C GLN A 32 -11.62 1.44 -4.05
N PHE A 33 -12.24 2.57 -3.75
CA PHE A 33 -11.57 3.72 -3.16
C PHE A 33 -11.01 3.38 -1.77
N THR A 34 -11.78 2.73 -0.89
CA THR A 34 -11.27 2.30 0.43
C THR A 34 -10.16 1.27 0.33
N SER A 35 -10.22 0.38 -0.67
CA SER A 35 -9.18 -0.66 -0.88
C SER A 35 -7.85 -0.09 -1.39
N GLU A 36 -7.84 1.14 -1.91
CA GLU A 36 -6.65 1.84 -2.42
C GLU A 36 -6.28 3.09 -1.62
N SER A 37 -7.10 3.49 -0.64
CA SER A 37 -6.84 4.65 0.22
C SER A 37 -5.70 4.35 1.20
N LEU A 38 -4.69 5.22 1.24
CA LEU A 38 -3.54 5.11 2.15
C LEU A 38 -3.21 6.45 2.83
N THR A 39 -3.93 7.51 2.50
CA THR A 39 -3.57 8.87 2.89
C THR A 39 -4.76 9.67 3.39
N TRP A 40 -4.49 10.65 4.26
CA TRP A 40 -5.55 11.55 4.74
C TRP A 40 -6.22 12.35 3.61
N VAL A 41 -5.52 12.61 2.50
CA VAL A 41 -6.10 13.34 1.35
C VAL A 41 -7.16 12.48 0.70
N ASP A 42 -6.96 11.17 0.65
CA ASP A 42 -7.96 10.23 0.15
C ASP A 42 -9.22 10.30 1.02
N HIS A 43 -9.07 10.36 2.35
CA HIS A 43 -10.21 10.58 3.25
C HIS A 43 -10.90 11.93 3.04
N LEU A 44 -10.13 13.01 2.80
CA LEU A 44 -10.73 14.30 2.45
C LEU A 44 -11.52 14.22 1.14
N ILE A 45 -10.96 13.56 0.11
CA ILE A 45 -11.64 13.36 -1.17
C ILE A 45 -12.94 12.56 -0.95
N SER A 46 -12.90 11.46 -0.19
CA SER A 46 -14.09 10.67 0.13
C SER A 46 -15.15 11.48 0.91
N ALA A 47 -14.72 12.38 1.80
CA ALA A 47 -15.61 13.25 2.56
C ALA A 47 -16.28 14.32 1.68
N MET A 48 -15.53 14.87 0.72
CA MET A 48 -16.01 15.93 -0.18
C MET A 48 -16.79 15.40 -1.38
N VAL A 49 -16.56 14.13 -1.76
CA VAL A 49 -17.30 13.42 -2.80
C VAL A 49 -17.91 12.16 -2.17
N PRO A 50 -19.00 12.30 -1.40
CA PRO A 50 -19.62 11.18 -0.68
C PRO A 50 -20.44 10.29 -1.63
N LEU A 51 -19.78 9.68 -2.61
CA LEU A 51 -20.36 8.66 -3.47
C LEU A 51 -20.35 7.33 -2.71
N GLY A 52 -21.50 6.66 -2.63
CA GLY A 52 -21.57 5.37 -1.95
C GLY A 52 -21.52 5.45 -0.43
N ILE A 53 -22.22 6.42 0.17
CA ILE A 53 -22.31 6.61 1.63
C ILE A 53 -22.58 5.28 2.35
N LEU A 54 -23.53 4.48 1.85
CA LEU A 54 -23.85 3.17 2.41
C LEU A 54 -22.66 2.19 2.32
N GLY A 55 -21.88 2.23 1.25
CA GLY A 55 -20.65 1.44 1.09
C GLY A 55 -19.61 1.79 2.15
N TYR A 56 -19.37 3.08 2.39
CA TYR A 56 -18.46 3.53 3.46
C TYR A 56 -18.96 3.12 4.86
N VAL A 57 -20.24 3.34 5.15
CA VAL A 57 -20.83 2.99 6.46
C VAL A 57 -20.79 1.48 6.70
N THR A 58 -21.27 0.69 5.73
CA THR A 58 -21.24 -0.78 5.85
C THR A 58 -19.81 -1.30 5.87
N GLY A 59 -18.89 -0.71 5.09
CA GLY A 59 -17.48 -1.05 5.11
C GLY A 59 -16.83 -0.83 6.48
N ALA A 60 -17.04 0.33 7.09
CA ALA A 60 -16.55 0.63 8.43
C ALA A 60 -17.12 -0.35 9.48
N ILE A 61 -18.42 -0.67 9.40
CA ILE A 61 -19.06 -1.67 10.28
C ILE A 61 -18.47 -3.07 10.05
N ARG A 62 -18.22 -3.47 8.81
CA ARG A 62 -17.66 -4.80 8.48
C ARG A 62 -16.23 -4.95 8.95
N VAL A 63 -15.42 -3.91 8.83
CA VAL A 63 -14.01 -3.94 9.26
C VAL A 63 -13.90 -3.86 10.78
N GLN A 64 -14.62 -2.94 11.44
CA GLN A 64 -14.38 -2.63 12.86
C GLN A 64 -15.62 -2.64 13.75
N GLY A 65 -16.81 -2.73 13.18
CA GLY A 65 -18.06 -2.69 13.94
C GLY A 65 -18.19 -3.87 14.92
N PRO A 66 -18.92 -3.67 16.03
CA PRO A 66 -19.24 -4.77 16.95
C PRO A 66 -20.15 -5.80 16.26
N ARG A 67 -20.17 -7.04 16.79
CA ARG A 67 -20.95 -8.16 16.21
C ARG A 67 -22.43 -7.81 15.99
N LEU A 68 -23.03 -7.03 16.89
CA LEU A 68 -24.41 -6.57 16.76
C LEU A 68 -24.60 -5.68 15.52
N ALA A 69 -23.75 -4.68 15.31
CA ALA A 69 -23.82 -3.81 14.14
C ALA A 69 -23.61 -4.59 12.83
N LYS A 70 -22.67 -5.55 12.82
CA LYS A 70 -22.48 -6.48 11.70
C LYS A 70 -23.74 -7.32 11.44
N SER A 71 -24.40 -7.81 12.48
CA SER A 71 -25.64 -8.57 12.36
C SER A 71 -26.78 -7.73 11.77
N SER A 72 -26.90 -6.45 12.15
CA SER A 72 -27.94 -5.56 11.64
C SER A 72 -27.87 -5.33 10.14
N ILE A 73 -26.66 -5.36 9.55
CA ILE A 73 -26.46 -5.26 8.10
C ILE A 73 -26.44 -6.64 7.40
N GLY A 74 -26.83 -7.71 8.09
CA GLY A 74 -26.83 -9.08 7.55
C GLY A 74 -25.44 -9.73 7.44
N ARG A 75 -24.40 -9.14 8.04
CA ARG A 75 -23.00 -9.60 8.01
C ARG A 75 -22.51 -10.14 9.35
N GLY A 76 -23.42 -10.59 10.23
CA GLY A 76 -23.08 -11.03 11.60
C GLY A 76 -22.14 -12.24 11.68
N ARG A 77 -22.09 -13.06 10.62
CA ARG A 77 -21.19 -14.25 10.51
C ARG A 77 -20.10 -14.08 9.46
N GLU A 78 -19.84 -12.85 9.04
CA GLU A 78 -18.81 -12.57 8.03
C GLU A 78 -17.40 -12.78 8.58
N ASN A 79 -16.56 -13.50 7.83
CA ASN A 79 -15.14 -13.65 8.14
C ASN A 79 -14.39 -12.34 7.91
N ARG A 80 -13.43 -12.02 8.77
CA ARG A 80 -12.62 -10.81 8.64
C ARG A 80 -11.85 -10.77 7.32
N ALA A 81 -11.33 -11.91 6.86
CA ALA A 81 -10.66 -12.04 5.57
C ALA A 81 -11.53 -11.60 4.38
N LEU A 82 -12.85 -11.83 4.43
CA LEU A 82 -13.77 -11.37 3.37
C LEU A 82 -13.90 -9.85 3.36
N ALA A 83 -13.91 -9.20 4.53
CA ALA A 83 -13.92 -7.74 4.61
C ALA A 83 -12.58 -7.15 4.14
N GLU A 84 -11.44 -7.77 4.49
CA GLU A 84 -10.13 -7.31 4.04
C GLU A 84 -9.96 -7.37 2.52
N ILE A 85 -10.34 -8.49 1.89
CA ILE A 85 -10.23 -8.66 0.42
C ILE A 85 -10.88 -7.52 -0.34
N GLU A 86 -12.04 -7.06 0.14
CA GLU A 86 -12.92 -6.15 -0.57
C GLU A 86 -12.71 -4.67 -0.22
N LEU A 87 -12.28 -4.37 1.02
CA LEU A 87 -12.34 -3.00 1.55
C LEU A 87 -10.98 -2.44 1.96
N MET A 88 -10.00 -3.28 2.28
CA MET A 88 -8.76 -2.84 2.91
C MET A 88 -7.62 -2.86 1.90
N SER A 89 -6.63 -1.99 2.04
CA SER A 89 -5.43 -2.00 1.19
C SER A 89 -4.43 -3.09 1.56
N SER A 90 -4.60 -3.71 2.72
CA SER A 90 -3.66 -4.67 3.28
C SER A 90 -3.79 -6.07 2.71
N THR A 91 -2.70 -6.81 2.90
CA THR A 91 -2.69 -8.28 2.86
C THR A 91 -2.35 -8.82 4.25
N SER A 92 -2.67 -10.08 4.50
CA SER A 92 -2.52 -10.71 5.82
C SER A 92 -2.21 -12.20 5.69
N ASN A 93 -2.06 -12.88 6.82
CA ASN A 93 -1.94 -14.33 6.84
C ASN A 93 -3.18 -15.08 6.30
N GLU A 94 -4.30 -14.40 6.14
CA GLU A 94 -5.55 -14.96 5.62
C GLU A 94 -5.91 -14.43 4.23
N VAL A 95 -5.23 -13.39 3.74
CA VAL A 95 -5.56 -12.69 2.49
C VAL A 95 -4.30 -12.37 1.72
N CYS A 96 -4.27 -12.74 0.44
CA CYS A 96 -3.14 -12.45 -0.43
C CYS A 96 -3.55 -12.02 -1.83
N GLU A 97 -2.58 -11.45 -2.54
CA GLU A 97 -2.68 -11.09 -3.95
C GLU A 97 -1.93 -12.13 -4.81
N LEU A 98 -2.60 -12.64 -5.83
CA LEU A 98 -2.05 -13.62 -6.77
C LEU A 98 -2.34 -13.22 -8.21
N PHE A 99 -1.42 -13.56 -9.11
CA PHE A 99 -1.61 -13.38 -10.55
C PHE A 99 -2.21 -14.63 -11.18
N ASN A 100 -3.33 -14.47 -11.89
CA ASN A 100 -4.04 -15.57 -12.54
C ASN A 100 -3.66 -15.77 -14.03
N GLY A 101 -2.65 -15.05 -14.53
CA GLY A 101 -2.28 -15.03 -15.95
C GLY A 101 -2.86 -13.85 -16.74
N LYS A 102 -3.88 -13.16 -16.21
CA LYS A 102 -4.50 -11.98 -16.82
C LYS A 102 -4.44 -10.76 -15.90
N SER A 103 -4.80 -10.91 -14.63
CA SER A 103 -4.85 -9.85 -13.65
C SER A 103 -4.39 -10.34 -12.28
N ILE A 104 -4.03 -9.38 -11.42
CA ILE A 104 -3.85 -9.64 -9.99
C ILE A 104 -5.23 -9.72 -9.36
N ILE A 105 -5.45 -10.73 -8.54
CA ILE A 105 -6.68 -10.92 -7.78
C ILE A 105 -6.36 -11.15 -6.31
N ARG A 106 -7.25 -10.67 -5.43
CA ARG A 106 -7.18 -10.95 -4.00
C ARG A 106 -7.96 -12.19 -3.66
N VAL A 107 -7.34 -13.07 -2.88
CA VAL A 107 -7.94 -14.35 -2.46
C VAL A 107 -7.65 -14.65 -1.00
N MET A 108 -8.52 -15.46 -0.40
CA MET A 108 -8.31 -15.96 0.96
C MET A 108 -7.27 -17.07 0.96
N GLY A 109 -6.24 -16.93 1.78
CA GLY A 109 -5.22 -17.94 2.03
C GLY A 109 -3.80 -17.37 2.02
N LYS A 110 -2.83 -18.25 2.26
CA LYS A 110 -1.40 -17.93 2.25
C LYS A 110 -0.79 -18.30 0.88
N PRO A 111 -0.09 -17.37 0.22
CA PRO A 111 0.53 -17.64 -1.06
C PRO A 111 1.97 -18.11 -0.89
N MET A 112 2.47 -18.85 -1.88
CA MET A 112 3.88 -19.13 -2.08
C MET A 112 4.43 -18.18 -3.16
N ILE A 113 4.78 -16.97 -2.74
CA ILE A 113 5.47 -15.99 -3.57
C ILE A 113 6.83 -15.66 -2.94
N ALA A 114 7.90 -15.80 -3.71
CA ALA A 114 9.21 -15.30 -3.32
C ALA A 114 9.41 -13.86 -3.85
N GLN A 115 9.91 -12.97 -2.99
CA GLN A 115 10.26 -11.60 -3.36
C GLN A 115 11.77 -11.44 -3.45
N ILE A 116 12.25 -11.00 -4.62
CA ILE A 116 13.67 -10.91 -4.94
C ILE A 116 13.97 -9.49 -5.42
N LEU A 117 15.00 -8.89 -4.84
CA LEU A 117 15.54 -7.59 -5.22
C LEU A 117 16.90 -7.79 -5.87
N MET A 118 17.04 -7.35 -7.11
CA MET A 118 18.29 -7.44 -7.87
C MET A 118 18.90 -6.07 -8.05
N TYR A 119 20.16 -5.88 -7.61
CA TYR A 119 20.91 -4.65 -7.78
C TYR A 119 21.79 -4.78 -9.03
N PRO A 120 21.42 -4.16 -10.17
CA PRO A 120 22.06 -4.42 -11.46
C PRO A 120 23.55 -4.06 -11.45
N ILE A 121 23.94 -2.97 -10.78
CA ILE A 121 25.36 -2.56 -10.68
C ILE A 121 26.19 -3.62 -9.95
N GLU A 122 25.69 -4.10 -8.81
CA GLU A 122 26.40 -5.09 -7.99
C GLU A 122 26.47 -6.44 -8.70
N TYR A 123 25.36 -6.83 -9.34
CA TYR A 123 25.26 -8.04 -10.13
C TYR A 123 26.26 -8.05 -11.29
N GLU A 124 26.30 -7.00 -12.12
CA GLU A 124 27.21 -6.93 -13.27
C GLU A 124 28.68 -6.83 -12.83
N ALA A 125 28.99 -6.11 -11.75
CA ALA A 125 30.34 -6.03 -11.21
C ALA A 125 30.84 -7.40 -10.71
N LEU A 126 29.98 -8.15 -10.00
CA LEU A 126 30.32 -9.49 -9.51
C LEU A 126 30.38 -10.52 -10.64
N LYS A 127 29.48 -10.43 -11.62
CA LYS A 127 29.52 -11.27 -12.81
C LYS A 127 30.85 -11.13 -13.55
N LYS A 128 31.29 -9.89 -13.81
CA LYS A 128 32.59 -9.65 -14.45
C LYS A 128 33.75 -10.24 -13.65
N LYS A 129 33.71 -10.10 -12.33
CA LYS A 129 34.73 -10.65 -11.43
C LYS A 129 34.78 -12.18 -11.51
N TYR A 130 33.63 -12.86 -11.49
CA TYR A 130 33.59 -14.32 -11.61
C TYR A 130 34.03 -14.81 -13.00
N GLU A 131 33.67 -14.10 -14.06
CA GLU A 131 34.15 -14.40 -15.42
C GLU A 131 35.69 -14.28 -15.52
N GLU A 132 36.29 -13.26 -14.89
CA GLU A 132 37.75 -13.11 -14.81
C GLU A 132 38.40 -14.23 -14.00
N GLU A 133 37.84 -14.59 -12.84
CA GLU A 133 38.34 -15.69 -11.98
C GLU A 133 38.27 -17.06 -12.70
N ASP A 134 37.18 -17.34 -13.42
CA ASP A 134 37.03 -18.59 -14.18
C ASP A 134 38.02 -18.66 -15.36
N GLN A 135 38.28 -17.54 -16.03
CA GLN A 135 39.31 -17.47 -17.08
C GLN A 135 40.72 -17.73 -16.52
N GLU A 136 41.04 -17.23 -15.34
CA GLU A 136 42.33 -17.50 -14.68
C GLU A 136 42.47 -18.97 -14.30
N ARG A 137 41.40 -19.60 -13.77
CA ARG A 137 41.38 -21.04 -13.46
C ARG A 137 41.59 -21.89 -14.72
N LEU A 138 40.97 -21.52 -15.83
CA LEU A 138 41.11 -22.24 -17.10
C LEU A 138 42.54 -22.15 -17.67
N LYS A 139 43.20 -20.98 -17.53
CA LYS A 139 44.60 -20.80 -17.95
C LYS A 139 45.55 -21.66 -17.11
N LEU A 140 45.31 -21.76 -15.81
CA LEU A 140 46.11 -22.57 -14.89
C LEU A 140 45.96 -24.08 -15.15
N SER A 141 44.76 -24.54 -15.55
CA SER A 141 44.53 -25.97 -15.87
C SER A 141 45.12 -26.41 -17.20
N THR A 142 45.41 -25.46 -18.11
CA THR A 142 45.94 -25.75 -19.46
C THR A 142 47.49 -25.77 -19.46
N SER A 143 48.13 -25.18 -18.44
CA SER A 143 49.58 -25.33 -18.22
C SER A 143 49.87 -26.64 -17.50
N ASN A 144 50.56 -27.57 -18.17
CA ASN A 144 50.93 -28.91 -17.66
C ASN A 144 51.92 -28.92 -16.47
N ASP A 145 52.20 -27.78 -15.83
CA ASP A 145 53.13 -27.69 -14.73
C ASP A 145 52.40 -27.54 -13.38
N ARG A 146 52.57 -28.60 -12.57
CA ARG A 146 52.38 -28.71 -11.11
C ARG A 146 50.98 -29.12 -10.62
N VAL A 147 50.83 -30.44 -10.60
CA VAL A 147 49.94 -31.24 -9.72
C VAL A 147 50.15 -30.94 -8.21
N GLY A 148 51.16 -30.17 -7.81
CA GLY A 148 51.46 -29.86 -6.40
C GLY A 148 50.80 -28.62 -5.79
N SER A 149 50.12 -27.76 -6.58
CA SER A 149 49.57 -26.48 -6.07
C SER A 149 48.04 -26.45 -5.90
N ILE A 150 47.36 -27.58 -6.13
CA ILE A 150 45.88 -27.65 -6.08
C ILE A 150 45.38 -27.60 -4.61
N ILE A 151 46.20 -27.99 -3.64
CA ILE A 151 45.80 -28.08 -2.22
C ILE A 151 46.12 -26.79 -1.42
N SER A 152 46.96 -25.89 -1.93
CA SER A 152 47.36 -24.66 -1.21
C SER A 152 46.58 -23.40 -1.59
N SER A 153 45.70 -23.46 -2.60
CA SER A 153 44.92 -22.32 -3.11
C SER A 153 43.48 -22.26 -2.55
N GLU A 154 43.01 -23.30 -1.84
CA GLU A 154 41.70 -23.29 -1.14
C GLU A 154 41.59 -22.28 0.02
N LYS A 155 42.65 -21.51 0.28
CA LYS A 155 42.64 -20.33 1.16
C LYS A 155 42.37 -19.01 0.42
N HIS A 156 41.87 -19.04 -0.81
CA HIS A 156 41.35 -17.85 -1.47
C HIS A 156 40.08 -17.35 -0.76
N LYS A 157 40.31 -16.47 0.22
CA LYS A 157 39.49 -15.33 0.65
C LYS A 157 38.11 -15.32 0.00
N SER A 158 37.22 -16.17 0.54
CA SER A 158 35.77 -16.15 0.30
C SER A 158 35.36 -14.70 0.17
N THR A 159 35.00 -14.28 -1.04
CA THR A 159 34.46 -12.96 -1.28
C THR A 159 33.34 -12.77 -0.28
N THR A 160 33.46 -11.73 0.55
CA THR A 160 32.60 -11.53 1.73
C THR A 160 31.14 -11.26 1.39
N ASP A 161 30.75 -11.31 0.11
CA ASP A 161 29.38 -11.19 -0.36
C ASP A 161 28.97 -12.48 -1.10
N ARG A 162 28.08 -13.26 -0.48
CA ARG A 162 27.52 -14.51 -1.04
C ARG A 162 26.29 -14.28 -1.91
N SER A 163 25.76 -13.06 -1.91
CA SER A 163 24.44 -12.73 -2.46
C SER A 163 24.44 -12.45 -3.96
N CYS A 164 25.61 -12.23 -4.58
CA CYS A 164 25.74 -11.84 -5.99
C CYS A 164 24.89 -10.62 -6.40
N GLY A 165 24.60 -9.70 -5.47
CA GLY A 165 23.70 -8.55 -5.70
C GLY A 165 22.21 -8.92 -5.79
N ILE A 166 21.86 -10.16 -5.43
CA ILE A 166 20.50 -10.69 -5.35
C ILE A 166 20.14 -10.84 -3.88
N HIS A 167 19.14 -10.10 -3.44
CA HIS A 167 18.74 -10.02 -2.03
C HIS A 167 17.24 -10.28 -1.86
N THR A 168 16.87 -10.96 -0.79
CA THR A 168 15.52 -10.87 -0.23
C THR A 168 15.40 -9.62 0.63
N PHE A 169 14.18 -9.18 0.93
CA PHE A 169 13.94 -8.07 1.88
C PHE A 169 14.67 -8.25 3.22
N GLU A 170 14.64 -9.47 3.78
CA GLU A 170 15.32 -9.79 5.03
C GLU A 170 16.84 -9.62 4.91
N THR A 171 17.44 -10.14 3.83
CA THR A 171 18.90 -10.02 3.64
C THR A 171 19.33 -8.58 3.34
N ALA A 172 18.54 -7.81 2.58
CA ALA A 172 18.82 -6.41 2.28
C ALA A 172 18.71 -5.50 3.51
N LEU A 173 17.90 -5.90 4.50
CA LEU A 173 17.71 -5.18 5.78
C LEU A 173 18.67 -5.65 6.88
N SER A 174 18.96 -6.95 6.94
CA SER A 174 19.72 -7.60 8.02
C SER A 174 21.25 -7.53 7.84
N LEU A 175 21.75 -6.73 6.88
CA LEU A 175 23.19 -6.49 6.76
C LEU A 175 23.72 -5.90 8.07
N SER A 176 24.64 -6.65 8.70
CA SER A 176 25.11 -6.45 10.09
C SER A 176 25.80 -5.09 10.30
N ASP A 177 26.27 -4.47 9.23
CA ASP A 177 26.82 -3.13 9.24
C ASP A 177 25.74 -2.13 8.79
N SER A 178 25.45 -1.14 9.63
CA SER A 178 24.52 -0.05 9.31
C SER A 178 24.88 0.69 8.03
N ARG A 179 26.16 0.66 7.62
CA ARG A 179 26.65 1.23 6.35
C ARG A 179 26.48 0.32 5.13
N ALA A 180 26.16 -0.95 5.35
CA ALA A 180 25.94 -1.95 4.29
C ALA A 180 24.46 -2.23 4.00
N ARG A 181 23.52 -1.66 4.77
CA ARG A 181 22.08 -1.81 4.50
C ARG A 181 21.74 -1.29 3.11
N LEU A 182 21.01 -2.09 2.35
CA LEU A 182 20.58 -1.77 0.98
C LEU A 182 19.12 -1.28 0.94
N LEU A 183 18.37 -1.54 2.01
CA LEU A 183 17.00 -1.06 2.21
C LEU A 183 16.89 -0.31 3.55
N ARG A 184 16.07 0.73 3.56
CA ARG A 184 15.58 1.39 4.76
C ARG A 184 14.08 1.24 4.83
N VAL A 185 13.58 0.91 6.01
CA VAL A 185 12.13 0.86 6.30
C VAL A 185 11.75 2.11 7.05
N GLU A 186 10.71 2.76 6.58
CA GLU A 186 10.05 3.87 7.26
C GLU A 186 8.55 3.53 7.34
N GLU A 187 7.85 3.99 8.36
CA GLU A 187 6.38 3.96 8.36
C GLU A 187 5.91 4.81 7.18
N TYR A 188 4.98 4.30 6.37
CA TYR A 188 4.48 5.04 5.23
C TYR A 188 3.67 6.23 5.74
N GLN A 189 4.29 7.40 5.74
CA GLN A 189 3.61 8.65 6.02
C GLN A 189 3.43 9.39 4.70
N SER A 190 2.16 9.56 4.29
CA SER A 190 1.83 10.37 3.12
C SER A 190 2.48 11.76 3.20
N GLN A 191 2.95 12.30 2.07
CA GLN A 191 3.56 13.64 2.04
C GLN A 191 2.62 14.71 2.60
N SER A 192 1.33 14.53 2.35
CA SER A 192 0.29 15.39 2.85
C SER A 192 0.20 15.31 4.38
N HIS A 193 0.44 14.16 5.03
CA HIS A 193 0.57 14.07 6.49
C HIS A 193 1.79 14.87 6.98
N GLN A 194 2.92 14.82 6.26
CA GLN A 194 4.08 15.66 6.59
C GLN A 194 3.80 17.16 6.40
N ILE A 195 3.06 17.56 5.38
CA ILE A 195 2.66 18.96 5.13
C ILE A 195 1.73 19.45 6.24
N ILE A 196 0.70 18.68 6.58
CA ILE A 196 -0.20 19.01 7.69
C ILE A 196 0.56 19.00 9.01
N ARG A 197 1.45 18.04 9.27
CA ARG A 197 2.28 18.02 10.47
C ARG A 197 3.22 19.22 10.52
N ARG A 198 3.83 19.63 9.40
CA ARG A 198 4.61 20.87 9.33
C ARG A 198 3.75 22.10 9.60
N PHE A 199 2.52 22.13 9.08
CA PHE A 199 1.58 23.23 9.31
C PHE A 199 1.08 23.28 10.77
N LEU A 200 0.58 22.17 11.30
CA LEU A 200 0.14 22.00 12.68
C LEU A 200 1.29 22.18 13.68
N SER A 201 2.51 21.73 13.38
CA SER A 201 3.68 21.95 14.25
C SER A 201 4.05 23.42 14.40
N ARG A 202 3.65 24.29 13.46
CA ARG A 202 3.74 25.76 13.63
C ARG A 202 2.69 26.29 14.62
N LEU A 203 1.56 25.61 14.78
CA LEU A 203 0.50 25.95 15.74
C LEU A 203 0.69 25.28 17.11
N THR A 204 1.15 24.03 17.15
CA THR A 204 1.26 23.21 18.36
C THR A 204 2.70 22.76 18.55
N ARG A 205 3.40 23.45 19.46
CA ARG A 205 4.74 23.11 19.92
C ARG A 205 4.66 21.93 20.90
N ARG A 206 4.55 20.69 20.41
CA ARG A 206 4.96 19.42 21.08
C ARG A 206 4.43 18.21 20.31
N TYR A 207 5.31 17.49 19.62
CA TYR A 207 5.46 16.03 19.78
C TYR A 207 6.68 15.56 18.97
N SER A 208 7.64 14.94 19.67
CA SER A 208 8.80 14.27 19.09
C SER A 208 8.62 12.78 19.37
N PHE A 209 8.70 11.94 18.34
CA PHE A 209 8.63 10.49 18.46
C PHE A 209 10.02 9.92 18.14
N GLU A 210 10.54 9.07 19.02
CA GLU A 210 11.85 8.42 18.88
C GLU A 210 11.78 7.22 17.94
N ASP A 211 12.52 7.29 16.84
CA ASP A 211 12.75 6.18 15.92
C ASP A 211 14.03 5.43 16.30
N GLY A 212 13.90 4.19 16.77
CA GLY A 212 15.07 3.31 16.74
C GLY A 212 15.01 2.04 17.57
N LEU A 213 14.10 1.09 17.29
CA LEU A 213 14.36 -0.34 17.56
C LEU A 213 13.32 -1.32 16.96
N GLN A 214 12.92 -1.21 15.68
CA GLN A 214 11.78 -2.04 15.17
C GLN A 214 12.01 -2.83 13.86
N SER A 215 13.12 -2.62 13.13
CA SER A 215 13.25 -3.12 11.73
C SER A 215 13.17 -4.65 11.54
N LYS A 216 13.67 -5.47 12.48
CA LYS A 216 13.62 -6.95 12.35
C LYS A 216 12.24 -7.54 12.63
N ASN A 217 11.48 -6.95 13.56
CA ASN A 217 10.13 -7.39 13.87
C ASN A 217 9.17 -7.03 12.73
N ILE A 218 9.39 -5.87 12.09
CA ILE A 218 8.60 -5.42 10.93
C ILE A 218 8.66 -6.43 9.77
N VAL A 219 9.84 -6.95 9.43
CA VAL A 219 9.95 -7.95 8.33
C VAL A 219 9.15 -9.22 8.62
N ARG A 220 9.22 -9.71 9.87
CA ARG A 220 8.47 -10.90 10.28
C ARG A 220 6.97 -10.64 10.38
N SER A 221 6.57 -9.39 10.54
CA SER A 221 5.17 -8.99 10.61
C SER A 221 4.54 -8.60 9.29
N LEU A 222 5.34 -8.50 8.22
CA LEU A 222 4.78 -8.30 6.89
C LEU A 222 3.98 -9.53 6.50
N GLY A 223 2.76 -9.29 6.05
CA GLY A 223 1.97 -10.29 5.36
C GLY A 223 2.59 -10.68 4.02
N PRO A 224 1.84 -11.45 3.21
CA PRO A 224 2.17 -11.69 1.82
C PRO A 224 2.48 -10.40 1.03
N PRO A 225 3.21 -10.47 -0.10
CA PRO A 225 3.44 -9.28 -0.92
C PRO A 225 2.14 -8.66 -1.44
N ASN A 226 2.05 -7.33 -1.37
CA ASN A 226 1.05 -6.55 -2.12
C ASN A 226 1.55 -6.35 -3.56
N LEU A 227 1.14 -7.23 -4.47
CA LEU A 227 1.52 -7.18 -5.88
C LEU A 227 0.99 -5.91 -6.57
N GLN A 228 -0.26 -5.49 -6.30
CA GLN A 228 -0.88 -4.33 -6.95
C GLN A 228 -0.20 -3.02 -6.52
N LEU A 229 0.01 -2.84 -5.22
CA LEU A 229 0.74 -1.69 -4.66
C LEU A 229 2.19 -1.67 -5.18
N GLY A 230 2.85 -2.83 -5.18
CA GLY A 230 4.24 -2.95 -5.60
C GLY A 230 4.44 -2.72 -7.10
N LEU A 231 3.49 -3.05 -7.98
CA LEU A 231 3.58 -2.70 -9.40
C LEU A 231 3.47 -1.19 -9.59
N SER A 232 2.50 -0.57 -8.92
CA SER A 232 2.22 0.84 -9.10
C SER A 232 3.31 1.74 -8.51
N SER A 233 4.07 1.30 -7.48
CA SER A 233 4.99 2.15 -6.69
C SER A 233 6.01 2.98 -7.50
N ASP A 234 6.55 2.49 -8.63
CA ASP A 234 7.61 3.22 -9.37
C ASP A 234 7.09 4.08 -10.53
N GLN A 235 5.85 3.87 -10.98
CA GLN A 235 5.18 4.83 -11.88
C GLN A 235 4.95 6.19 -11.19
N PHE A 236 5.07 6.27 -9.86
CA PHE A 236 4.87 7.50 -9.08
C PHE A 236 6.03 8.51 -9.15
N GLN A 237 7.18 8.19 -9.78
CA GLN A 237 8.37 9.05 -9.72
C GLN A 237 8.95 9.53 -11.06
N LYS A 238 8.30 9.24 -12.21
CA LYS A 238 8.55 10.03 -13.44
C LYS A 238 7.89 11.41 -13.32
N GLY A 239 8.47 12.28 -12.50
CA GLY A 239 8.04 13.67 -12.27
C GLY A 239 7.52 13.89 -10.85
N PHE A 240 8.43 13.95 -9.88
CA PHE A 240 8.16 14.12 -8.45
C PHE A 240 7.52 15.46 -7.99
N PRO A 241 7.01 16.32 -8.88
CA PRO A 241 5.88 17.19 -8.49
C PRO A 241 4.51 16.73 -9.03
N ARG A 242 4.42 16.04 -10.17
CA ARG A 242 3.16 15.92 -10.93
C ARG A 242 2.04 15.15 -10.22
N LYS A 243 2.31 14.01 -9.57
CA LYS A 243 1.23 13.16 -9.02
C LYS A 243 0.75 13.54 -7.61
N GLY A 244 1.63 14.08 -6.76
CA GLY A 244 1.19 14.72 -5.51
C GLY A 244 0.28 15.92 -5.81
N HIS A 245 0.60 16.66 -6.87
CA HIS A 245 -0.29 17.70 -7.39
C HIS A 245 -1.56 17.15 -8.01
N GLU A 246 -1.58 15.97 -8.63
CA GLU A 246 -2.82 15.35 -9.14
C GLU A 246 -3.81 15.02 -8.02
N ILE A 247 -3.36 14.32 -6.97
CA ILE A 247 -4.24 13.97 -5.84
C ILE A 247 -4.65 15.23 -5.07
N PHE A 248 -3.72 16.18 -4.89
CA PHE A 248 -4.04 17.47 -4.28
C PHE A 248 -5.02 18.29 -5.14
N LEU A 249 -4.85 18.32 -6.46
CA LEU A 249 -5.76 18.97 -7.39
C LEU A 249 -7.12 18.30 -7.37
N ALA A 250 -7.18 16.97 -7.33
CA ALA A 250 -8.42 16.22 -7.17
C ALA A 250 -9.14 16.60 -5.87
N ALA A 251 -8.42 16.73 -4.76
CA ALA A 251 -8.97 17.21 -3.49
C ALA A 251 -9.48 18.66 -3.59
N VAL A 252 -8.74 19.57 -4.24
CA VAL A 252 -9.19 20.95 -4.46
C VAL A 252 -10.46 20.97 -5.32
N VAL A 253 -10.50 20.19 -6.41
CA VAL A 253 -11.67 20.07 -7.28
C VAL A 253 -12.86 19.51 -6.50
N ALA A 254 -12.66 18.48 -5.68
CA ALA A 254 -13.68 17.92 -4.81
C ALA A 254 -14.27 18.96 -3.84
N VAL A 255 -13.41 19.73 -3.16
CA VAL A 255 -13.84 20.82 -2.27
C VAL A 255 -14.60 21.90 -3.04
N LEU A 256 -14.11 22.28 -4.23
CA LEU A 256 -14.78 23.29 -5.07
C LEU A 256 -16.14 22.81 -5.57
N LEU A 257 -16.28 21.54 -5.95
CA LEU A 257 -17.56 20.95 -6.34
C LEU A 257 -18.55 20.98 -5.17
N GLN A 258 -18.12 20.54 -3.98
CA GLN A 258 -18.95 20.55 -2.79
C GLN A 258 -19.35 21.97 -2.37
N ALA A 259 -18.42 22.93 -2.43
CA ALA A 259 -18.69 24.34 -2.17
C ALA A 259 -19.64 24.95 -3.21
N SER A 260 -19.53 24.54 -4.49
CA SER A 260 -20.41 24.99 -5.55
C SER A 260 -21.85 24.52 -5.35
N LEU A 261 -22.06 23.28 -4.87
CA LEU A 261 -23.40 22.79 -4.51
C LEU A 261 -24.03 23.61 -3.39
N ILE A 262 -23.24 23.97 -2.36
CA ILE A 262 -23.71 24.86 -1.29
C ILE A 262 -24.01 26.25 -1.85
N ALA A 263 -23.15 26.80 -2.70
CA ALA A 263 -23.35 28.12 -3.31
C ALA A 263 -24.61 28.15 -4.19
N ILE A 264 -24.87 27.10 -4.98
CA ILE A 264 -26.11 26.98 -5.77
C ILE A 264 -27.32 26.96 -4.84
N ALA A 265 -27.29 26.16 -3.77
CA ALA A 265 -28.36 26.14 -2.78
C ALA A 265 -28.59 27.53 -2.15
N THR A 266 -27.52 28.24 -1.79
CA THR A 266 -27.58 29.63 -1.29
C THR A 266 -28.22 30.57 -2.31
N LEU A 267 -27.82 30.50 -3.57
CA LEU A 267 -28.36 31.34 -4.65
C LEU A 267 -29.84 31.05 -4.91
N THR A 268 -30.27 29.79 -4.88
CA THR A 268 -31.70 29.45 -5.08
C THR A 268 -32.61 30.02 -3.99
N VAL A 269 -32.09 30.20 -2.77
CA VAL A 269 -32.86 30.69 -1.61
C VAL A 269 -32.81 32.22 -1.50
N TYR A 270 -31.64 32.83 -1.66
CA TYR A 270 -31.44 34.26 -1.36
C TYR A 270 -31.40 35.17 -2.58
N HIS A 271 -31.16 34.66 -3.80
CA HIS A 271 -31.08 35.50 -4.99
C HIS A 271 -32.45 35.63 -5.67
N GLU A 272 -33.08 36.80 -5.52
CA GLU A 272 -34.44 37.12 -5.99
C GLU A 272 -34.70 36.82 -7.48
N SER A 273 -33.71 36.99 -8.35
CA SER A 273 -33.87 36.70 -9.78
C SER A 273 -33.88 35.20 -10.06
N THR A 274 -33.07 34.42 -9.34
CA THR A 274 -33.01 32.95 -9.48
C THR A 274 -34.21 32.30 -8.80
N LYS A 275 -34.61 32.79 -7.62
CA LYS A 275 -35.80 32.34 -6.90
C LYS A 275 -37.07 32.46 -7.76
N ARG A 276 -37.24 33.59 -8.46
CA ARG A 276 -38.36 33.80 -9.39
C ARG A 276 -38.32 32.88 -10.60
N ALA A 277 -37.13 32.52 -11.10
CA ALA A 277 -36.98 31.62 -12.23
C ALA A 277 -37.31 30.16 -11.86
N VAL A 278 -36.94 29.72 -10.65
CA VAL A 278 -37.16 28.34 -10.18
C VAL A 278 -38.54 28.18 -9.51
N SER A 279 -39.24 29.28 -9.18
CA SER A 279 -40.55 29.27 -8.50
C SER A 279 -40.57 28.41 -7.22
N PHE A 280 -39.45 28.37 -6.51
CA PHE A 280 -39.28 27.53 -5.33
C PHE A 280 -39.56 28.35 -4.06
N ASP A 281 -40.61 27.99 -3.32
CA ASP A 281 -40.92 28.61 -2.04
C ASP A 281 -40.25 27.82 -0.91
N ALA A 282 -39.00 28.18 -0.63
CA ALA A 282 -38.19 27.48 0.37
C ALA A 282 -38.69 27.75 1.78
N GLU A 283 -39.04 26.69 2.50
CA GLU A 283 -39.29 26.72 3.94
C GLU A 283 -38.07 27.25 4.70
N LYS A 284 -38.30 28.05 5.76
CA LYS A 284 -37.23 28.77 6.50
C LYS A 284 -36.15 27.84 7.08
N TYR A 285 -36.49 26.58 7.36
CA TYR A 285 -35.58 25.59 7.92
C TYR A 285 -34.83 24.76 6.86
N GLY A 286 -35.28 24.76 5.60
CA GLY A 286 -34.74 23.89 4.55
C GLY A 286 -33.27 24.16 4.24
N TYR A 287 -32.90 25.44 4.13
CA TYR A 287 -31.52 25.85 3.84
C TYR A 287 -30.54 25.46 4.96
N SER A 288 -30.89 25.74 6.21
CA SER A 288 -30.06 25.37 7.37
C SER A 288 -29.94 23.85 7.50
N CYS A 289 -31.03 23.11 7.28
CA CYS A 289 -31.01 21.65 7.28
C CYS A 289 -30.09 21.09 6.18
N TYR A 290 -30.13 21.66 4.97
CA TYR A 290 -29.27 21.24 3.86
C TYR A 290 -27.78 21.44 4.16
N ILE A 291 -27.38 22.61 4.67
CA ILE A 291 -25.97 22.88 5.00
C ILE A 291 -25.50 21.99 6.14
N THR A 292 -26.26 21.95 7.23
CA THR A 292 -25.89 21.14 8.40
C THR A 292 -25.85 19.65 8.04
N GLY A 293 -26.83 19.16 7.28
CA GLY A 293 -26.85 17.79 6.78
C GLY A 293 -25.65 17.47 5.88
N SER A 294 -25.30 18.36 4.95
CA SER A 294 -24.16 18.19 4.06
C SER A 294 -22.84 18.11 4.82
N ILE A 295 -22.63 18.98 5.81
CA ILE A 295 -21.42 18.96 6.66
C ILE A 295 -21.33 17.67 7.47
N ILE A 296 -22.42 17.29 8.15
CA ILE A 296 -22.46 16.08 8.97
C ILE A 296 -22.20 14.84 8.11
N LEU A 297 -22.80 14.78 6.92
CA LEU A 297 -22.64 13.67 5.98
C LEU A 297 -21.20 13.57 5.46
N SER A 298 -20.60 14.69 5.04
CA SER A 298 -19.20 14.72 4.62
C SER A 298 -18.25 14.25 5.72
N ILE A 299 -18.44 14.73 6.96
CA ILE A 299 -17.64 14.30 8.11
C ILE A 299 -17.85 12.80 8.37
N GLY A 300 -19.09 12.33 8.35
CA GLY A 300 -19.43 10.93 8.58
C GLY A 300 -18.75 9.98 7.60
N VAL A 301 -18.76 10.31 6.31
CA VAL A 301 -18.08 9.51 5.26
C VAL A 301 -16.56 9.51 5.47
N GLY A 302 -15.96 10.68 5.74
CA GLY A 302 -14.53 10.77 6.03
C GLY A 302 -14.11 9.92 7.24
N VAL A 303 -14.90 9.94 8.33
CA VAL A 303 -14.67 9.11 9.51
C VAL A 303 -14.82 7.63 9.19
N CYS A 304 -15.79 7.24 8.36
CA CYS A 304 -15.96 5.85 7.93
C CYS A 304 -14.77 5.36 7.09
N SER A 305 -14.30 6.16 6.14
CA SER A 305 -13.11 5.84 5.34
C SER A 305 -11.87 5.69 6.23
N PHE A 306 -11.67 6.63 7.15
CA PHE A 306 -10.57 6.56 8.12
C PHE A 306 -10.67 5.35 9.05
N ALA A 307 -11.88 4.95 9.44
CA ALA A 307 -12.09 3.77 10.25
C ALA A 307 -11.70 2.47 9.52
N VAL A 308 -11.77 2.43 8.20
CA VAL A 308 -11.28 1.29 7.39
C VAL A 308 -9.75 1.32 7.32
N GLU A 309 -9.16 2.46 6.92
CA GLU A 309 -7.69 2.61 6.79
C GLU A 309 -6.96 2.34 8.11
N ARG A 310 -7.48 2.77 9.26
CA ARG A 310 -6.79 2.53 10.55
C ARG A 310 -6.63 1.06 10.94
N ASN A 311 -7.23 0.12 10.19
CA ASN A 311 -7.04 -1.31 10.38
C ASN A 311 -5.91 -1.90 9.51
N THR A 312 -5.25 -1.07 8.71
CA THR A 312 -4.06 -1.38 7.92
C THR A 312 -2.85 -0.62 8.47
N VAL A 313 -1.66 -1.17 8.22
CA VAL A 313 -0.37 -0.57 8.55
C VAL A 313 0.51 -0.63 7.32
N GLU A 314 0.97 0.52 6.89
CA GLU A 314 1.76 0.69 5.69
C GLU A 314 3.23 1.00 6.02
N TYR A 315 4.13 0.39 5.24
CA TYR A 315 5.57 0.63 5.32
C TYR A 315 6.11 1.05 3.96
N ASP A 316 7.00 2.04 3.97
CA ASP A 316 7.78 2.49 2.81
C ASP A 316 9.19 1.92 2.88
N TRP A 317 9.56 1.15 1.87
CA TRP A 317 10.87 0.51 1.73
C TRP A 317 11.68 1.30 0.74
N LYS A 318 12.55 2.18 1.24
CA LYS A 318 13.42 3.02 0.43
C LYS A 318 14.71 2.29 0.11
N VAL A 319 15.03 2.22 -1.17
CA VAL A 319 16.29 1.66 -1.65
C VAL A 319 17.43 2.64 -1.36
N LEU A 320 18.51 2.12 -0.79
CA LEU A 320 19.76 2.84 -0.57
C LEU A 320 20.75 2.48 -1.70
N ALA A 321 21.44 3.47 -2.27
CA ALA A 321 22.46 3.20 -3.28
C ALA A 321 23.83 3.01 -2.62
N ARG A 322 24.63 2.13 -3.21
CA ARG A 322 26.09 2.14 -3.03
C ARG A 322 26.72 3.10 -4.04
N ILE A 323 27.49 4.07 -3.55
CA ILE A 323 28.36 4.88 -4.40
C ILE A 323 29.48 3.99 -4.96
N LYS A 324 29.75 4.10 -6.28
CA LYS A 324 30.94 3.51 -6.89
C LYS A 324 32.18 4.13 -6.22
N SER A 325 32.98 3.35 -5.49
CA SER A 325 34.29 3.80 -4.98
C SER A 325 35.22 4.14 -6.14
N GLY A 326 35.31 5.43 -6.46
CA GLY A 326 36.53 6.03 -6.99
C GLY A 326 37.12 6.91 -5.89
N GLY A 327 38.08 6.37 -5.13
CA GLY A 327 38.81 7.12 -4.10
C GLY A 327 38.71 6.50 -2.70
N GLU A 328 39.86 6.28 -2.08
CA GLU A 328 40.04 5.80 -0.71
C GLU A 328 39.36 6.73 0.31
N SER A 329 38.10 6.47 0.62
CA SER A 329 37.41 6.88 1.85
C SER A 329 36.16 6.02 1.99
N ALA A 330 35.95 5.49 3.20
CA ALA A 330 35.07 4.37 3.50
C ALA A 330 33.65 4.43 2.86
N PRO A 331 33.09 3.29 2.40
CA PRO A 331 31.76 3.25 1.82
C PRO A 331 30.69 3.49 2.89
N GLY A 332 29.92 4.56 2.73
CA GLY A 332 28.67 4.79 3.47
C GLY A 332 27.49 4.62 2.52
N ALA A 333 26.50 3.80 2.89
CA ALA A 333 25.20 3.78 2.22
C ALA A 333 24.49 5.12 2.43
N ILE A 334 24.23 5.85 1.34
CA ILE A 334 23.47 7.10 1.34
C ILE A 334 22.11 6.80 0.69
N SER A 335 21.04 7.36 1.26
CA SER A 335 19.70 7.31 0.66
C SER A 335 19.73 7.92 -0.74
N ILE A 336 19.20 7.21 -1.73
CA ILE A 336 19.13 7.68 -3.11
C ILE A 336 18.32 8.98 -3.13
N SER A 337 19.00 10.12 -3.34
CA SER A 337 18.32 11.34 -3.78
C SER A 337 17.89 11.11 -5.23
N THR A 338 16.58 10.97 -5.40
CA THR A 338 15.84 10.54 -6.60
C THR A 338 16.06 11.40 -7.86
N GLU A 339 16.88 12.45 -7.81
CA GLU A 339 16.99 13.41 -8.92
C GLU A 339 18.01 13.03 -10.00
N ASN A 340 18.94 12.07 -9.77
CA ASN A 340 20.08 11.86 -10.68
C ASN A 340 20.48 10.38 -10.94
N THR A 341 19.65 9.40 -10.59
CA THR A 341 19.99 7.98 -10.88
C THR A 341 19.34 7.53 -12.18
N ASP A 342 20.15 7.03 -13.11
CA ASP A 342 19.65 6.45 -14.35
C ASP A 342 18.72 5.26 -14.06
N VAL A 343 17.60 5.15 -14.80
CA VAL A 343 16.61 4.05 -14.68
C VAL A 343 17.26 2.66 -14.89
N ALA A 344 18.43 2.63 -15.53
CA ALA A 344 19.25 1.44 -15.71
C ALA A 344 19.82 0.90 -14.39
N ASP A 345 20.13 1.79 -13.45
CA ASP A 345 20.88 1.52 -12.23
C ASP A 345 19.98 1.20 -11.02
N ALA A 346 18.68 1.48 -11.14
CA ALA A 346 17.70 1.20 -10.10
C ALA A 346 17.52 -0.32 -9.88
N PRO A 347 17.40 -0.79 -8.62
CA PRO A 347 17.15 -2.19 -8.35
C PRO A 347 15.86 -2.69 -8.99
N ARG A 348 15.87 -3.95 -9.41
CA ARG A 348 14.74 -4.62 -10.05
C ARG A 348 14.04 -5.48 -9.02
N LEU A 349 12.74 -5.27 -8.85
CA LEU A 349 11.89 -6.15 -8.04
C LEU A 349 11.30 -7.25 -8.91
N LEU A 350 11.49 -8.48 -8.47
CA LEU A 350 10.99 -9.69 -9.11
C LEU A 350 10.18 -10.49 -8.08
N TRP A 351 8.97 -10.89 -8.47
CA TRP A 351 8.19 -11.84 -7.71
C TRP A 351 8.13 -13.18 -8.45
N LEU A 352 8.44 -14.25 -7.74
CA LEU A 352 8.29 -15.61 -8.25
C LEU A 352 7.10 -16.26 -7.57
N GLN A 353 6.02 -16.40 -8.32
CA GLN A 353 4.83 -17.13 -7.91
C GLN A 353 4.98 -18.59 -8.35
N ARG A 354 4.83 -19.52 -7.40
CA ARG A 354 4.80 -20.97 -7.70
C ARG A 354 3.39 -21.37 -8.17
N THR A 355 3.30 -22.41 -9.00
CA THR A 355 2.02 -23.11 -9.25
C THR A 355 1.46 -23.64 -7.92
N GLN A 356 0.25 -23.22 -7.56
CA GLN A 356 -0.36 -23.51 -6.27
C GLN A 356 -1.88 -23.48 -6.35
N VAL A 357 -2.52 -24.11 -5.37
CA VAL A 357 -3.97 -24.01 -5.16
C VAL A 357 -4.18 -23.24 -3.86
N VAL A 358 -4.90 -22.12 -3.93
CA VAL A 358 -5.22 -21.29 -2.77
C VAL A 358 -6.74 -21.27 -2.64
N ASN A 359 -7.22 -21.77 -1.51
CA ASN A 359 -8.63 -22.07 -1.29
C ASN A 359 -9.18 -23.01 -2.38
N ASP A 360 -10.12 -22.55 -3.20
CA ASP A 360 -10.81 -23.26 -4.27
C ASP A 360 -10.27 -22.91 -5.68
N GLN A 361 -9.26 -22.04 -5.77
CA GLN A 361 -8.72 -21.55 -7.04
C GLN A 361 -7.31 -22.06 -7.31
N ALA A 362 -7.08 -22.51 -8.55
CA ALA A 362 -5.77 -22.95 -9.02
C ALA A 362 -5.03 -21.81 -9.74
N PHE A 363 -3.77 -21.60 -9.36
CA PHE A 363 -2.89 -20.57 -9.89
C PHE A 363 -1.67 -21.20 -10.56
N GLY A 364 -1.32 -20.69 -11.74
CA GLY A 364 -0.09 -21.06 -12.44
C GLY A 364 1.17 -20.47 -11.78
N GLY A 365 2.32 -20.99 -12.17
CA GLY A 365 3.62 -20.43 -11.82
C GLY A 365 3.98 -19.28 -12.76
N PHE A 366 4.35 -18.14 -12.20
CA PHE A 366 4.68 -16.93 -12.96
C PHE A 366 5.89 -16.22 -12.35
N ALA A 367 6.74 -15.67 -13.22
CA ALA A 367 7.74 -14.67 -12.85
C ALA A 367 7.15 -13.29 -13.18
N ILE A 368 6.82 -12.51 -12.15
CA ILE A 368 6.23 -11.18 -12.28
C ILE A 368 7.34 -10.16 -12.09
N LEU A 369 7.71 -9.49 -13.18
CA LEU A 369 8.71 -8.43 -13.16
C LEU A 369 8.03 -7.10 -12.84
N ALA A 370 8.28 -6.56 -11.64
CA ALA A 370 7.74 -5.27 -11.24
C ALA A 370 8.54 -4.07 -11.79
N GLY A 371 9.70 -4.35 -12.41
CA GLY A 371 10.55 -3.35 -13.05
C GLY A 371 11.54 -2.67 -12.08
N PRO A 372 12.13 -1.52 -12.47
CA PRO A 372 12.88 -0.68 -11.53
C PRO A 372 12.04 -0.34 -10.30
N LYS A 373 12.68 -0.25 -9.14
CA LYS A 373 12.08 0.23 -7.89
C LYS A 373 13.08 1.08 -7.13
N HIS A 374 12.73 2.35 -6.89
CA HIS A 374 13.42 3.21 -5.93
C HIS A 374 12.80 3.14 -4.53
N HIS A 375 11.50 2.84 -4.49
CA HIS A 375 10.77 2.59 -3.26
C HIS A 375 9.69 1.53 -3.48
N ILE A 376 9.35 0.81 -2.41
CA ILE A 376 8.32 -0.24 -2.42
C ILE A 376 7.40 0.01 -1.24
N ILE A 377 6.10 0.06 -1.49
CA ILE A 377 5.09 0.24 -0.44
C ILE A 377 4.46 -1.12 -0.15
N THR A 378 4.38 -1.47 1.12
CA THR A 378 3.70 -2.69 1.60
C THR A 378 2.63 -2.30 2.61
N SER A 379 1.46 -2.92 2.54
CA SER A 379 0.36 -2.74 3.50
C SER A 379 -0.01 -4.07 4.14
N SER A 380 -0.02 -4.12 5.46
CA SER A 380 -0.32 -5.31 6.26
C SER A 380 -1.43 -5.02 7.27
N ARG A 381 -2.22 -6.04 7.63
CA ARG A 381 -3.29 -5.91 8.62
C ARG A 381 -2.71 -5.59 10.00
N ILE A 382 -3.29 -4.61 10.70
CA ILE A 382 -2.77 -4.12 12.01
C ILE A 382 -2.68 -5.21 13.10
N GLU A 383 -3.59 -6.18 13.08
CA GLU A 383 -3.62 -7.27 14.08
C GLU A 383 -2.45 -8.24 13.89
N ASP A 384 -2.06 -8.47 12.63
CA ASP A 384 -0.94 -9.34 12.27
C ASP A 384 0.40 -8.67 12.65
N THR A 385 0.46 -7.34 12.61
CA THR A 385 1.64 -6.59 13.06
C THR A 385 1.74 -6.45 14.58
N THR A 386 0.62 -6.16 15.24
CA THR A 386 0.58 -5.96 16.70
C THR A 386 0.79 -7.27 17.46
N SER A 387 0.25 -8.40 16.97
CA SER A 387 0.40 -9.71 17.62
C SER A 387 1.86 -10.20 17.71
N LEU A 388 2.72 -9.75 16.79
CA LEU A 388 4.14 -10.06 16.77
C LEU A 388 4.98 -9.09 17.61
N LEU A 389 4.47 -7.88 17.86
CA LEU A 389 5.13 -6.85 18.66
C LEU A 389 4.76 -6.93 20.15
N ASP A 390 3.54 -7.39 20.48
CA ASP A 390 3.08 -7.59 21.85
C ASP A 390 2.18 -8.84 21.96
N PRO A 391 2.74 -10.01 22.36
CA PRO A 391 1.98 -11.26 22.46
C PRO A 391 0.86 -11.22 23.51
N THR A 392 0.81 -10.19 24.37
CA THR A 392 -0.25 -10.03 25.37
C THR A 392 -1.55 -9.42 24.82
N TYR A 393 -1.51 -8.81 23.61
CA TYR A 393 -2.68 -8.17 22.99
C TYR A 393 -3.68 -9.18 22.42
N CYS A 394 -3.21 -10.31 21.87
CA CYS A 394 -4.05 -11.39 21.33
C CYS A 394 -5.01 -12.00 22.36
N SER A 395 -4.64 -11.98 23.66
CA SER A 395 -5.45 -12.50 24.77
C SER A 395 -6.79 -11.76 24.94
N LYS A 396 -6.86 -10.48 24.57
CA LYS A 396 -8.06 -9.65 24.75
C LYS A 396 -8.99 -9.61 23.53
N SER A 397 -8.48 -9.93 22.33
CA SER A 397 -9.23 -9.80 21.07
C SER A 397 -9.86 -11.11 20.58
N ALA A 398 -9.25 -12.26 20.86
CA ALA A 398 -9.73 -13.54 20.37
C ALA A 398 -9.76 -14.61 21.48
N GLY A 399 -10.97 -15.03 21.88
CA GLY A 399 -11.20 -16.28 22.59
C GLY A 399 -10.98 -17.50 21.67
N VAL A 400 -9.82 -17.59 21.01
CA VAL A 400 -9.44 -18.69 20.13
C VAL A 400 -8.05 -19.17 20.55
N LYS A 401 -7.98 -20.43 21.00
CA LYS A 401 -6.74 -21.10 21.42
C LYS A 401 -5.74 -21.13 20.27
N ALA A 402 -4.54 -20.60 20.50
CA ALA A 402 -3.41 -20.74 19.59
C ALA A 402 -3.02 -22.23 19.48
N TYR A 403 -2.99 -22.76 18.26
CA TYR A 403 -2.29 -24.00 17.95
C TYR A 403 -0.82 -23.66 17.68
N ASN A 404 0.08 -24.30 18.42
CA ASN A 404 1.52 -24.25 18.19
C ASN A 404 1.84 -24.92 16.84
N GLU A 405 2.17 -24.15 15.82
CA GLU A 405 2.86 -24.66 14.63
C GLU A 405 4.35 -24.37 14.77
N GLN A 406 5.14 -25.45 14.82
CA GLN A 406 6.60 -25.42 14.80
C GLN A 406 7.11 -24.86 13.46
N PRO A 407 8.24 -24.12 13.44
CA PRO A 407 8.83 -23.62 12.21
C PRO A 407 9.35 -24.78 11.36
N VAL A 408 8.79 -24.95 10.16
CA VAL A 408 9.29 -25.90 9.16
C VAL A 408 10.59 -25.36 8.59
N SER A 409 11.70 -26.04 8.91
CA SER A 409 13.03 -25.78 8.39
C SER A 409 13.07 -25.94 6.87
N PHE A 410 13.33 -24.86 6.14
CA PHE A 410 13.77 -24.90 4.76
C PHE A 410 15.23 -25.38 4.72
N PHE A 411 15.53 -26.32 3.81
CA PHE A 411 16.80 -27.02 3.57
C PHE A 411 17.12 -28.22 4.47
N HIS A 412 16.55 -29.37 4.14
CA HIS A 412 17.30 -30.63 4.03
C HIS A 412 16.49 -31.60 3.15
N SER A 413 16.93 -31.81 1.91
CA SER A 413 16.59 -33.03 1.17
C SER A 413 17.71 -33.35 0.20
N HIS A 414 18.40 -34.44 0.52
CA HIS A 414 19.25 -35.22 -0.37
C HIS A 414 18.56 -35.42 -1.73
N PHE A 415 19.32 -35.19 -2.79
CA PHE A 415 19.04 -35.76 -4.10
C PHE A 415 19.31 -37.28 -4.05
N PRO A 416 18.44 -38.13 -4.62
CA PRO A 416 18.82 -39.49 -4.99
C PRO A 416 19.78 -39.49 -6.18
#